data_AF-A0A0V0GXP5-F1
#
_entry.id   AF-A0A0V0GXP5-F1
#
_cell.length_a   1.000
_cell.length_b   1.000
_cell.length_c   1.000
_cell.angle_alpha   90.00
_cell.angle_beta   90.00
_cell.angle_gamma   90.00
#
_symmetry.space_group_name_H-M   'P 1'
#
loop_
_entity.id
_entity.type
_entity.pdbx_description
1 polymer ?
#
loop_
_entity_poly.entity_id
_entity_poly.type
_entity_poly.pdbx_seq_one_letter_code
_entity_poly.pdbx_strand_id
1 'polypeptide(L)'
;MNKWEVFSGILSNNASFNPDFYNWNRVKIRYCDGASFSGDAKFYNGTSMLYFRGQRIWQAIILDLLPKGLGHAKKAMLSGCSAGGLATFLHCDNFTSYLPKNASVKCLSDAGFFLDERDIALNHTMRSF
;
A
#
# COMPACT_ATOMS: atom_id res chain seq x y z
N MET A 1 0.26 -25.57 -6.72
CA MET A 1 0.83 -24.24 -6.40
C MET A 1 0.16 -23.73 -5.13
N ASN A 2 0.91 -23.48 -4.05
CA ASN A 2 0.32 -22.91 -2.85
C ASN A 2 -0.27 -21.54 -3.19
N LYS A 3 -1.56 -21.35 -2.90
CA LYS A 3 -2.36 -20.17 -3.23
C LYS A 3 -2.00 -18.93 -2.37
N TRP A 4 -0.95 -19.04 -1.58
CA TRP A 4 -0.56 -18.09 -0.54
C TRP A 4 0.71 -17.37 -0.93
N GLU A 5 0.73 -16.07 -0.72
CA GLU A 5 1.95 -15.28 -0.89
C GLU A 5 3.00 -15.69 0.13
N VAL A 6 4.25 -15.90 -0.32
CA VAL A 6 5.38 -16.09 0.57
C VAL A 6 5.79 -14.74 1.17
N PHE A 7 5.85 -14.66 2.50
CA PHE A 7 6.36 -13.49 3.19
C PHE A 7 7.89 -13.55 3.31
N SER A 8 8.56 -12.48 2.87
CA SER A 8 10.01 -12.32 2.87
C SER A 8 10.41 -10.90 3.29
N GLY A 9 11.70 -10.64 3.49
CA GLY A 9 12.21 -9.33 3.94
C GLY A 9 11.52 -8.85 5.22
N ILE A 10 11.01 -7.62 5.21
CA ILE A 10 10.29 -7.00 6.34
C ILE A 10 9.01 -7.75 6.76
N LEU A 11 8.48 -8.65 5.93
CA LEU A 11 7.34 -9.50 6.26
C LEU A 11 7.75 -10.91 6.74
N SER A 12 9.03 -11.27 6.67
CA SER A 12 9.51 -12.57 7.15
C SER A 12 9.25 -12.73 8.65
N ASN A 13 8.92 -13.94 9.11
CA ASN A 13 8.91 -14.30 10.53
C ASN A 13 10.26 -14.83 11.04
N ASN A 14 11.28 -14.87 10.18
CA ASN A 14 12.61 -15.28 10.60
C ASN A 14 13.38 -14.07 11.14
N ALA A 15 13.71 -14.09 12.43
CA ALA A 15 14.41 -13.00 13.11
C ALA A 15 15.79 -12.69 12.50
N SER A 16 16.47 -13.66 11.87
CA SER A 16 17.74 -13.41 11.19
C SER A 16 17.59 -12.56 9.92
N PHE A 17 16.41 -12.57 9.29
CA PHE A 17 16.10 -11.77 8.10
C PHE A 17 15.26 -10.51 8.42
N ASN A 18 14.51 -10.52 9.53
CA ASN A 18 13.62 -9.45 9.96
C ASN A 18 13.75 -9.21 11.48
N PRO A 19 14.90 -8.71 11.95
CA PRO A 19 15.17 -8.61 13.39
C PRO A 19 14.16 -7.72 14.13
N ASP A 20 13.63 -6.70 13.45
CA ASP A 20 12.77 -5.68 14.05
C ASP A 20 11.29 -6.08 14.12
N PHE A 21 10.78 -6.80 13.10
CA PHE A 21 9.34 -7.01 12.91
C PHE A 21 8.91 -8.48 12.79
N TYR A 22 9.81 -9.45 12.99
CA TYR A 22 9.50 -10.88 12.74
C TYR A 22 8.28 -11.42 13.50
N ASN A 23 7.98 -10.88 14.68
CA ASN A 23 6.86 -11.29 15.52
C ASN A 23 5.61 -10.41 15.39
N TRP A 24 5.59 -9.43 14.48
CA TRP A 24 4.43 -8.57 14.27
C TRP A 24 3.32 -9.30 13.50
N ASN A 25 2.08 -8.80 13.63
CA ASN A 25 1.01 -9.12 12.69
C ASN A 25 1.36 -8.56 11.32
N ARG A 26 1.24 -9.37 10.27
CA ARG A 26 1.73 -9.05 8.93
C ARG A 26 0.63 -9.26 7.90
N VAL A 27 0.44 -8.26 7.05
CA VAL A 27 -0.57 -8.26 5.99
C VAL A 27 0.11 -7.82 4.69
N LYS A 28 -0.13 -8.55 3.59
CA LYS A 28 0.26 -8.10 2.25
C LYS A 28 -0.99 -7.80 1.44
N ILE A 29 -1.12 -6.56 1.01
CA ILE A 29 -2.18 -6.10 0.11
C ILE A 29 -1.69 -6.28 -1.33
N ARG A 30 -2.39 -7.09 -2.13
CA ARG A 30 -2.02 -7.31 -3.53
C ARG A 30 -2.46 -6.13 -4.38
N TYR A 31 -1.53 -5.61 -5.18
CA TYR A 31 -1.78 -4.54 -6.13
C TYR A 31 -2.62 -5.06 -7.31
N CYS A 32 -3.83 -4.54 -7.47
CA CYS A 32 -4.76 -4.99 -8.51
C CYS A 32 -5.64 -3.87 -9.10
N ASP A 33 -5.44 -2.61 -8.70
CA ASP A 33 -6.21 -1.48 -9.20
C ASP A 33 -5.53 -0.72 -10.34
N GLY A 34 -4.21 -0.85 -10.49
CA GLY A 34 -3.45 -0.18 -11.56
C GLY A 34 -3.21 1.31 -11.34
N ALA A 35 -3.54 1.87 -10.17
CA ALA A 35 -3.41 3.30 -9.89
C ALA A 35 -2.97 3.60 -8.43
N SER A 36 -1.99 2.86 -7.90
CA SER A 36 -1.43 3.07 -6.55
C SER A 36 -2.48 3.21 -5.44
N PHE A 37 -3.55 2.43 -5.50
CA PHE A 37 -4.69 2.51 -4.56
C PHE A 37 -5.38 3.88 -4.50
N SER A 38 -5.23 4.76 -5.50
CA SER A 38 -5.66 6.16 -5.42
C SER A 38 -7.01 6.45 -6.09
N GLY A 39 -7.40 5.67 -7.09
CA GLY A 39 -8.56 5.96 -7.95
C GLY A 39 -9.88 5.31 -7.53
N ASP A 40 -10.98 5.88 -8.03
CA ASP A 40 -12.31 5.24 -8.05
C ASP A 40 -13.02 5.45 -9.41
N ALA A 41 -12.35 5.14 -10.51
CA ALA A 41 -12.85 5.37 -11.87
C ALA A 41 -13.36 4.08 -12.55
N LYS A 42 -14.31 4.26 -13.47
CA LYS A 42 -14.64 3.29 -14.52
C LYS A 42 -14.19 3.88 -15.85
N PHE A 43 -13.56 3.08 -16.69
CA PHE A 43 -13.18 3.49 -18.03
C PHE A 43 -13.60 2.43 -19.03
N TYR A 44 -14.40 2.82 -20.02
CA TYR A 44 -14.74 1.96 -21.14
C TYR A 44 -13.81 2.24 -22.31
N ASN A 45 -13.01 1.24 -22.70
CA ASN A 45 -12.04 1.39 -23.80
C ASN A 45 -12.64 1.03 -25.19
N GLY A 46 -13.97 0.89 -25.30
CA GLY A 46 -14.64 0.45 -26.53
C GLY A 46 -14.85 -1.07 -26.65
N THR A 47 -14.13 -1.88 -25.87
CA THR A 47 -14.29 -3.36 -25.86
C THR A 47 -14.58 -3.92 -24.47
N SER A 48 -14.03 -3.29 -23.42
CA SER A 48 -14.12 -3.75 -22.04
C SER A 48 -14.27 -2.58 -21.08
N MET A 49 -14.95 -2.85 -19.96
CA MET A 49 -15.01 -1.93 -18.84
C MET A 49 -13.83 -2.19 -17.91
N LEU A 50 -12.94 -1.23 -17.78
CA LEU A 50 -11.84 -1.22 -16.83
C LEU A 50 -12.28 -0.55 -15.53
N TYR A 51 -11.83 -1.12 -14.42
CA TYR A 51 -12.19 -0.68 -13.07
C TYR A 51 -10.93 -0.30 -12.30
N PHE A 52 -10.73 1.01 -12.11
CA PHE A 52 -9.63 1.54 -11.30
C PHE A 52 -10.17 1.84 -9.91
N ARG A 53 -10.17 0.82 -9.04
CA ARG A 53 -10.87 0.81 -7.74
C ARG A 53 -9.98 0.92 -6.52
N GLY A 54 -8.80 1.53 -6.70
CA GLY A 54 -7.78 1.64 -5.69
C GLY A 54 -8.31 2.10 -4.33
N GLN A 55 -9.05 3.21 -4.30
CA GLN A 55 -9.58 3.74 -3.05
C GLN A 55 -10.62 2.84 -2.39
N ARG A 56 -11.50 2.21 -3.18
CA ARG A 56 -12.49 1.26 -2.65
C ARG A 56 -11.83 0.01 -2.09
N ILE A 57 -10.81 -0.50 -2.78
CA ILE A 57 -10.06 -1.68 -2.35
C ILE A 57 -9.31 -1.36 -1.05
N TRP A 58 -8.64 -0.22 -0.98
CA TRP A 58 -7.97 0.27 0.24
C TRP A 58 -8.95 0.32 1.41
N GLN A 59 -10.06 1.04 1.27
CA GLN A 59 -11.05 1.21 2.33
C GLN A 59 -11.63 -0.14 2.77
N ALA A 60 -12.02 -0.99 1.82
CA ALA A 60 -12.60 -2.30 2.14
C ALA A 60 -11.63 -3.18 2.93
N ILE A 61 -10.34 -3.16 2.58
CA ILE A 61 -9.32 -3.94 3.28
C ILE A 61 -9.09 -3.41 4.69
N ILE A 62 -8.94 -2.10 4.88
CA ILE A 62 -8.72 -1.54 6.21
C ILE A 62 -9.91 -1.85 7.12
N LEU A 63 -11.14 -1.63 6.64
CA LEU A 63 -12.36 -1.92 7.41
C LEU A 63 -12.49 -3.40 7.78
N ASP A 64 -12.06 -4.32 6.91
CA ASP A 64 -12.03 -5.76 7.20
C ASP A 64 -10.94 -6.14 8.24
N LEU A 65 -9.80 -5.44 8.26
CA LEU A 65 -8.71 -5.69 9.19
C LEU A 65 -8.95 -5.13 10.59
N LEU A 66 -9.72 -4.03 10.71
CA LEU A 66 -10.04 -3.40 11.99
C LEU A 66 -10.57 -4.39 13.05
N PRO A 67 -11.65 -5.16 12.79
CA PRO A 67 -12.16 -6.13 13.76
C PRO A 67 -11.23 -7.34 13.95
N LYS A 68 -10.31 -7.61 13.01
CA LYS A 68 -9.32 -8.70 13.09
C LYS A 68 -8.09 -8.37 13.93
N GLY A 69 -8.09 -7.21 14.59
CA GLY A 69 -7.08 -6.81 15.55
C GLY A 69 -6.39 -5.48 15.21
N LEU A 70 -6.48 -4.99 13.97
CA LEU A 70 -5.88 -3.72 13.58
C LEU A 70 -6.45 -2.56 14.43
N GLY A 71 -7.75 -2.58 14.74
CA GLY A 71 -8.41 -1.55 15.55
C GLY A 71 -7.93 -1.48 17.01
N HIS A 72 -7.17 -2.47 17.46
CA HIS A 72 -6.58 -2.53 18.81
C HIS A 72 -5.05 -2.41 18.79
N ALA A 73 -4.46 -2.13 17.63
CA ALA A 73 -3.01 -2.06 17.48
C ALA A 73 -2.43 -0.88 18.28
N LYS A 74 -1.40 -1.15 19.08
CA LYS A 74 -0.62 -0.09 19.78
C LYS A 74 0.46 0.52 18.89
N LYS A 75 0.94 -0.25 17.91
CA LYS A 75 1.92 0.15 16.90
C LYS A 75 1.45 -0.39 15.56
N ALA A 76 1.51 0.43 14.53
CA ALA A 76 1.19 0.02 13.17
C ALA A 76 2.19 0.64 12.19
N MET A 77 2.55 -0.12 11.16
CA MET A 77 3.40 0.36 10.07
C MET A 77 2.67 0.14 8.75
N LEU A 78 2.53 1.19 7.95
CA LEU A 78 2.13 1.10 6.56
C LEU A 78 3.39 1.17 5.69
N SER A 79 3.65 0.15 4.89
CA SER A 79 4.81 0.14 3.99
C SER A 79 4.43 -0.34 2.60
N GLY A 80 5.13 0.17 1.59
CA GLY A 80 5.00 -0.31 0.22
C GLY A 80 6.21 0.03 -0.64
N CYS A 81 6.37 -0.70 -1.73
CA CYS A 81 7.48 -0.56 -2.67
C CYS A 81 6.96 -0.06 -4.04
N SER A 82 7.71 0.82 -4.71
CA SER A 82 7.37 1.36 -6.05
C SER A 82 5.99 2.03 -6.05
N ALA A 83 5.04 1.56 -6.88
CA ALA A 83 3.65 2.03 -6.88
C ALA A 83 2.97 1.90 -5.50
N GLY A 84 3.35 0.89 -4.70
CA GLY A 84 2.89 0.74 -3.31
C GLY A 84 3.57 1.72 -2.34
N GLY A 85 4.78 2.18 -2.65
CA GLY A 85 5.45 3.25 -1.91
C GLY A 85 4.72 4.58 -2.13
N LEU A 86 4.33 4.88 -3.36
CA LEU A 86 3.47 6.03 -3.66
C LEU A 86 2.13 5.91 -2.93
N ALA A 87 1.49 4.73 -2.97
CA ALA A 87 0.27 4.46 -2.20
C ALA A 87 0.46 4.72 -0.69
N THR A 88 1.64 4.41 -0.14
CA THR A 88 1.96 4.68 1.27
C THR A 88 1.92 6.17 1.57
N PHE A 89 2.46 7.03 0.70
CA PHE A 89 2.33 8.48 0.86
C PHE A 89 0.87 8.95 0.80
N LEU A 90 0.11 8.46 -0.19
CA LEU A 90 -1.28 8.87 -0.41
C LEU A 90 -2.22 8.49 0.74
N HIS A 91 -1.92 7.38 1.43
CA HIS A 91 -2.83 6.81 2.43
C HIS A 91 -2.34 6.92 3.87
N CYS A 92 -1.13 7.39 4.14
CA CYS A 92 -0.56 7.38 5.50
C CYS A 92 -1.44 8.08 6.54
N ASP A 93 -1.92 9.29 6.22
CA ASP A 93 -2.76 10.07 7.14
C ASP A 93 -4.13 9.42 7.34
N ASN A 94 -4.73 8.92 6.24
CA ASN A 94 -5.99 8.21 6.29
C ASN A 94 -5.87 6.90 7.10
N PHE A 95 -4.79 6.13 6.91
CA PHE A 95 -4.49 4.93 7.69
C PHE A 95 -4.40 5.24 9.19
N THR A 96 -3.68 6.30 9.54
CA THR A 96 -3.52 6.75 10.92
C THR A 96 -4.87 7.11 11.56
N SER A 97 -5.79 7.71 10.79
CA SER A 97 -7.11 8.10 11.28
C SER A 97 -8.03 6.92 11.67
N TYR A 98 -7.78 5.71 11.14
CA TYR A 98 -8.56 4.51 11.50
C TYR A 98 -8.11 3.88 12.83
N LEU A 99 -6.94 4.24 13.33
CA LEU A 99 -6.31 3.59 14.49
C LEU A 99 -6.60 4.36 15.79
N PRO A 100 -6.45 3.69 16.95
CA PRO A 100 -6.59 4.36 18.24
C PRO A 100 -5.69 5.59 18.33
N LYS A 101 -6.19 6.68 18.94
CA LYS A 101 -5.43 7.94 19.07
C LYS A 101 -4.09 7.80 19.81
N ASN A 102 -3.95 6.77 20.64
CA ASN A 102 -2.73 6.46 21.37
C ASN A 102 -1.83 5.42 20.68
N ALA A 103 -2.18 4.99 19.46
CA ALA A 103 -1.35 4.10 18.66
C ALA A 103 -0.19 4.89 18.02
N SER A 104 1.01 4.30 18.01
CA SER A 104 2.14 4.84 17.25
C SER A 104 2.09 4.31 15.82
N VAL A 105 1.73 5.17 14.88
CA VAL A 105 1.66 4.83 13.45
C VAL A 105 2.89 5.40 12.72
N LYS A 106 3.49 4.59 11.85
CA LYS A 106 4.60 4.99 10.98
C LYS A 106 4.35 4.54 9.55
N CYS A 107 4.86 5.29 8.59
CA CYS A 107 4.73 4.98 7.17
C CYS A 107 6.11 4.92 6.52
N LEU A 108 6.35 3.91 5.70
CA LEU A 108 7.61 3.67 5.01
C LEU A 108 7.35 3.51 3.51
N SER A 109 7.65 4.56 2.75
CA SER A 109 7.65 4.51 1.29
C SER A 109 9.02 4.06 0.80
N ASP A 110 9.09 2.85 0.23
CA ASP A 110 10.27 2.32 -0.45
C ASP A 110 10.14 2.55 -1.96
N ALA A 111 11.11 3.24 -2.55
CA ALA A 111 11.12 3.58 -3.99
C ALA A 111 9.81 4.22 -4.52
N GLY A 112 9.05 4.91 -3.68
CA GLY A 112 7.73 5.47 -4.03
C GLY A 112 7.69 6.98 -4.26
N PHE A 113 8.85 7.65 -4.21
CA PHE A 113 8.96 9.08 -4.48
C PHE A 113 9.40 9.29 -5.93
N PHE A 114 8.54 9.93 -6.70
CA PHE A 114 8.77 10.21 -8.13
C PHE A 114 8.91 11.73 -8.32
N LEU A 115 9.93 12.13 -9.08
CA LEU A 115 10.17 13.53 -9.42
C LEU A 115 9.44 13.87 -10.71
N ASP A 116 8.72 14.99 -10.72
CA ASP A 116 8.23 15.62 -11.95
C ASP A 116 9.37 16.42 -12.60
N GLU A 117 10.27 15.69 -13.27
CA GLU A 117 11.41 16.24 -13.99
C GLU A 117 11.51 15.70 -15.41
N ARG A 118 12.34 16.37 -16.21
CA ARG A 118 12.66 15.92 -17.57
C ARG A 118 13.43 14.61 -17.54
N ASP A 119 12.95 13.63 -18.29
CA ASP A 119 13.67 12.39 -18.56
C ASP A 119 14.84 12.61 -19.56
N ILE A 120 15.55 11.54 -19.90
CA ILE A 120 16.69 11.59 -20.84
C ILE A 120 16.31 12.02 -22.26
N ALA A 121 15.02 11.96 -22.61
CA ALA A 121 14.47 12.44 -23.87
C ALA A 121 13.90 13.88 -23.76
N LEU A 122 14.13 14.54 -22.62
CA LEU A 122 13.66 15.88 -22.28
C LEU A 122 12.15 16.01 -22.09
N ASN A 123 11.45 14.90 -21.83
CA ASN A 123 10.00 14.88 -21.61
C ASN A 123 9.64 14.81 -20.12
N HIS A 124 8.49 15.38 -19.73
CA HIS A 124 7.93 15.30 -18.37
C HIS A 124 7.05 14.05 -18.19
N THR A 125 7.61 12.87 -18.41
CA THR A 125 6.86 11.60 -18.45
C THR A 125 6.13 11.31 -17.12
N MET A 126 6.68 11.71 -15.98
CA MET A 126 6.07 11.50 -14.66
C MET A 126 4.86 12.42 -14.38
N ARG A 127 4.74 13.57 -15.05
CA ARG A 127 3.60 14.49 -14.86
C ARG A 127 2.27 13.90 -15.33
N SER A 128 2.34 13.03 -16.33
CA SER A 128 1.17 12.40 -16.97
C SER A 128 0.91 10.97 -16.47
N PHE A 129 1.67 10.51 -15.46
CA PHE A 129 1.53 9.17 -14.90
C PHE A 129 0.37 9.07 -13.92
#